data_AF-A0AAU8G917-F1
#
_entry.id   AF-A0AAU8G917-F1
#
_cell.length_a   1.000
_cell.length_b   1.000
_cell.length_c   1.000
_cell.angle_alpha   90.00
_cell.angle_beta   90.00
_cell.angle_gamma   90.00
#
_symmetry.space_group_name_H-M   'P 1'
#
loop_
_entity.id
_entity.type
_entity.pdbx_description
1 polymer ?
#
loop_
_entity_poly.entity_id
_entity_poly.type
_entity_poly.pdbx_seq_one_letter_code
_entity_poly.pdbx_strand_id
1 'polypeptide(L)'
;MDQSRDDNPSLPPSEITDENAVRRESTELKAEIRTAAQAAAREQKELLRRQAKEEENARRRAEAEAAANRLREQEQARIAERERRDAEARARREAAEKAREEEAARIRAEREARHQAEVEKQQRREAEKQAREEAKASERQAFLQAEAEKQARLETEAKARADAEAQRKAEAEAKKLAEREAKQRAELEARQRREAEAQSRLEARRKLEEEKKAAEAEKRRQQDADRIARLESAAKAKEEAASRAAAEEEARQQARMMAKEKKAARFAEQKKTENKEAELASGEGTTELQSDLGEFLPGDYTLKLSGFSAGDVTAFRDNLTQIPNASLLFLSGGSAGIEIRMRLAEISRLSEILVEMTLVGGVERDGDAVKVLRRRQ
;
A
#
# COMPACT_ATOMS: atom_id res chain seq x y z
N MET A 1 -83.12 158.49 -85.62
CA MET A 1 -82.67 158.23 -87.00
C MET A 1 -82.59 156.72 -87.12
N ASP A 2 -83.45 156.01 -87.84
CA ASP A 2 -84.71 156.40 -88.51
C ASP A 2 -85.81 155.40 -88.11
N GLN A 3 -87.07 155.77 -87.91
CA GLN A 3 -88.06 156.43 -88.78
C GLN A 3 -88.57 155.58 -89.97
N SER A 4 -89.78 155.06 -89.78
CA SER A 4 -90.92 155.09 -90.72
C SER A 4 -91.40 153.77 -91.35
N ARG A 5 -92.75 153.69 -91.42
CA ARG A 5 -93.62 152.78 -92.18
C ARG A 5 -93.69 151.35 -91.63
N ASP A 6 -94.87 150.83 -91.26
CA ASP A 6 -96.19 150.82 -91.95
C ASP A 6 -96.16 149.98 -93.24
N ASP A 7 -96.55 148.71 -93.12
CA ASP A 7 -97.49 148.09 -94.05
C ASP A 7 -98.19 146.89 -93.38
N ASN A 8 -99.50 146.76 -93.60
CA ASN A 8 -100.37 145.76 -92.96
C ASN A 8 -101.11 144.93 -94.02
N PRO A 9 -100.65 143.70 -94.32
CA PRO A 9 -101.33 142.80 -95.24
C PRO A 9 -102.17 141.74 -94.51
N SER A 10 -103.50 141.91 -94.60
CA SER A 10 -104.56 140.88 -94.63
C SER A 10 -104.31 139.52 -93.97
N LEU A 11 -105.15 139.20 -92.99
CA LEU A 11 -105.40 137.81 -92.55
C LEU A 11 -105.82 136.92 -93.74
N PRO A 12 -105.27 135.69 -93.88
CA PRO A 12 -105.87 134.65 -94.72
C PRO A 12 -107.13 134.05 -94.03
N PRO A 13 -108.04 133.43 -94.78
CA PRO A 13 -109.26 132.85 -94.22
C PRO A 13 -108.97 131.64 -93.32
N SER A 14 -109.82 131.44 -92.31
CA SER A 14 -109.72 130.32 -91.38
C SER A 14 -110.01 128.98 -92.06
N GLU A 15 -108.99 128.14 -92.22
CA GLU A 15 -109.19 126.71 -92.51
C GLU A 15 -109.92 126.07 -91.32
N ILE A 16 -111.17 125.65 -91.54
CA ILE A 16 -111.91 124.82 -90.59
C ILE A 16 -111.34 123.40 -90.73
N THR A 17 -110.26 123.13 -89.99
CA THR A 17 -109.72 121.79 -89.83
C THR A 17 -110.80 120.91 -89.21
N ASP A 18 -111.21 119.84 -89.91
CA ASP A 18 -112.22 118.93 -89.39
C ASP A 18 -111.66 118.19 -88.18
N GLU A 19 -112.02 118.67 -86.99
CA GLU A 19 -111.55 118.14 -85.71
C GLU A 19 -111.86 116.64 -85.55
N ASN A 20 -112.87 116.13 -86.28
CA ASN A 20 -113.22 114.71 -86.29
C ASN A 20 -112.23 113.86 -87.09
N ALA A 21 -111.64 114.41 -88.17
CA ALA A 21 -110.58 113.73 -88.93
C ALA A 21 -109.31 113.60 -88.06
N VAL A 22 -108.86 114.70 -87.47
CA VAL A 22 -107.69 114.71 -86.55
C VAL A 22 -107.91 113.79 -85.34
N ARG A 23 -109.15 113.72 -84.81
CA ARG A 23 -109.49 112.78 -83.73
C ARG A 23 -109.46 111.32 -84.20
N ARG A 24 -109.89 110.99 -85.43
CA ARG A 24 -109.81 109.63 -86.01
C ARG A 24 -108.36 109.20 -86.22
N GLU A 25 -107.57 110.01 -86.91
CA GLU A 25 -106.13 109.78 -87.11
C GLU A 25 -105.41 109.60 -85.75
N SER A 26 -105.76 110.43 -84.76
CA SER A 26 -105.20 110.32 -83.41
C SER A 26 -105.66 109.05 -82.66
N THR A 27 -106.80 108.45 -83.00
CA THR A 27 -107.21 107.14 -82.45
C THR A 27 -106.58 105.97 -83.20
N GLU A 28 -106.38 106.10 -84.51
CA GLU A 28 -105.73 105.09 -85.36
C GLU A 28 -104.24 104.99 -85.03
N LEU A 29 -103.52 106.13 -84.96
CA LEU A 29 -102.13 106.18 -84.51
C LEU A 29 -101.96 105.59 -83.09
N LYS A 30 -102.92 105.84 -82.18
CA LYS A 30 -102.91 105.23 -80.83
C LYS A 30 -103.19 103.72 -80.86
N ALA A 31 -103.96 103.23 -81.83
CA ALA A 31 -104.16 101.80 -82.04
C ALA A 31 -102.91 101.14 -82.63
N GLU A 32 -102.23 101.77 -83.59
CA GLU A 32 -100.97 101.31 -84.16
C GLU A 32 -99.82 101.30 -83.15
N ILE A 33 -99.67 102.37 -82.36
CA ILE A 33 -98.70 102.40 -81.25
C ILE A 33 -99.00 101.29 -80.23
N ARG A 34 -100.28 100.99 -79.97
CA ARG A 34 -100.69 99.88 -79.09
C ARG A 34 -100.39 98.51 -79.70
N THR A 35 -100.61 98.28 -80.99
CA THR A 35 -100.31 96.99 -81.63
C THR A 35 -98.80 96.79 -81.79
N ALA A 36 -98.04 97.83 -82.15
CA ALA A 36 -96.58 97.82 -82.19
C ALA A 36 -95.97 97.55 -80.80
N ALA A 37 -96.47 98.20 -79.74
CA ALA A 37 -96.04 97.92 -78.37
C ALA A 37 -96.39 96.48 -77.93
N GLN A 38 -97.55 95.94 -78.35
CA GLN A 38 -97.89 94.54 -78.10
C GLN A 38 -97.03 93.55 -78.89
N ALA A 39 -96.59 93.91 -80.11
CA ALA A 39 -95.66 93.10 -80.91
C ALA A 39 -94.27 93.09 -80.24
N ALA A 40 -93.70 94.25 -79.92
CA ALA A 40 -92.43 94.36 -79.21
C ALA A 40 -92.43 93.62 -77.86
N ALA A 41 -93.53 93.69 -77.10
CA ALA A 41 -93.68 92.95 -75.85
C ALA A 41 -93.77 91.42 -76.05
N ARG A 42 -94.29 90.93 -77.19
CA ARG A 42 -94.24 89.51 -77.57
C ARG A 42 -92.82 89.09 -77.96
N GLU A 43 -92.13 89.90 -78.75
CA GLU A 43 -90.75 89.64 -79.18
C GLU A 43 -89.77 89.62 -78.01
N GLN A 44 -89.84 90.59 -77.09
CA GLN A 44 -89.05 90.58 -75.85
C GLN A 44 -89.35 89.35 -74.99
N LYS A 45 -90.62 88.95 -74.89
CA LYS A 45 -91.04 87.74 -74.16
C LYS A 45 -90.56 86.45 -74.85
N GLU A 46 -90.45 86.43 -76.17
CA GLU A 46 -89.81 85.33 -76.89
C GLU A 46 -88.29 85.31 -76.73
N LEU A 47 -87.63 86.47 -76.78
CA LEU A 47 -86.18 86.59 -76.61
C LEU A 47 -85.76 86.13 -75.21
N LEU A 48 -86.48 86.55 -74.15
CA LEU A 48 -86.29 86.05 -72.79
C LEU A 48 -86.56 84.54 -72.69
N ARG A 49 -87.54 84.00 -73.42
CA ARG A 49 -87.79 82.54 -73.49
C ARG A 49 -86.72 81.77 -74.24
N ARG A 50 -86.03 82.38 -75.22
CA ARG A 50 -84.89 81.79 -75.92
C ARG A 50 -83.66 81.79 -75.01
N GLN A 51 -83.34 82.94 -74.41
CA GLN A 51 -82.27 83.06 -73.41
C GLN A 51 -82.44 82.09 -72.23
N ALA A 52 -83.64 81.98 -71.65
CA ALA A 52 -83.89 81.04 -70.56
C ALA A 52 -83.68 79.57 -70.98
N LYS A 53 -84.06 79.19 -72.21
CA LYS A 53 -83.81 77.84 -72.76
C LYS A 53 -82.34 77.61 -73.09
N GLU A 54 -81.63 78.63 -73.57
CA GLU A 54 -80.19 78.58 -73.83
C GLU A 54 -79.41 78.43 -72.51
N GLU A 55 -79.81 79.14 -71.46
CA GLU A 55 -79.25 79.00 -70.12
C GLU A 55 -79.59 77.63 -69.50
N GLU A 56 -80.83 77.14 -69.62
CA GLU A 56 -81.23 75.79 -69.19
C GLU A 56 -80.40 74.71 -69.90
N ASN A 57 -80.17 74.86 -71.21
CA ASN A 57 -79.32 73.96 -72.00
C ASN A 57 -77.83 74.08 -71.64
N ALA A 58 -77.33 75.29 -71.35
CA ALA A 58 -75.96 75.50 -70.89
C ALA A 58 -75.72 74.87 -69.51
N ARG A 59 -76.66 75.06 -68.57
CA ARG A 59 -76.66 74.42 -67.24
C ARG A 59 -76.67 72.89 -67.37
N ARG A 60 -77.55 72.32 -68.22
CA ARG A 60 -77.56 70.86 -68.50
C ARG A 60 -76.26 70.34 -69.11
N ARG A 61 -75.63 71.09 -70.02
CA ARG A 61 -74.33 70.71 -70.60
C ARG A 61 -73.21 70.73 -69.56
N ALA A 62 -73.14 71.79 -68.74
CA ALA A 62 -72.16 71.89 -67.65
C ALA A 62 -72.37 70.81 -66.58
N GLU A 63 -73.61 70.46 -66.24
CA GLU A 63 -73.92 69.37 -65.31
C GLU A 63 -73.53 68.00 -65.89
N ALA A 64 -73.83 67.74 -67.17
CA ALA A 64 -73.42 66.51 -67.85
C ALA A 64 -71.89 66.38 -67.97
N GLU A 65 -71.18 67.47 -68.25
CA GLU A 65 -69.71 67.49 -68.29
C GLU A 65 -69.11 67.29 -66.88
N ALA A 66 -69.66 67.94 -65.85
CA ALA A 66 -69.24 67.71 -64.46
C ALA A 66 -69.51 66.26 -64.01
N ALA A 67 -70.61 65.65 -64.44
CA ALA A 67 -70.90 64.24 -64.18
C ALA A 67 -69.91 63.30 -64.91
N ALA A 68 -69.58 63.60 -66.17
CA ALA A 68 -68.60 62.83 -66.94
C ALA A 68 -67.18 62.92 -66.35
N ASN A 69 -66.78 64.11 -65.87
CA ASN A 69 -65.48 64.29 -65.22
C ASN A 69 -65.42 63.58 -63.85
N ARG A 70 -66.47 63.65 -63.03
CA ARG A 70 -66.58 62.86 -61.79
C ARG A 70 -66.50 61.35 -62.05
N LEU A 71 -67.07 60.85 -63.16
CA LEU A 71 -66.97 59.43 -63.52
C LEU A 71 -65.53 59.06 -63.90
N ARG A 72 -64.84 59.87 -64.71
CA ARG A 72 -63.43 59.69 -65.07
C ARG A 72 -62.53 59.69 -63.82
N GLU A 73 -62.76 60.60 -62.88
CA GLU A 73 -62.06 60.66 -61.59
C GLU A 73 -62.28 59.39 -60.77
N GLN A 74 -63.52 58.87 -60.71
CA GLN A 74 -63.82 57.61 -60.03
C GLN A 74 -63.18 56.38 -60.71
N GLU A 75 -63.10 56.36 -62.04
CA GLU A 75 -62.42 55.30 -62.78
C GLU A 75 -60.90 55.34 -62.59
N GLN A 76 -60.29 56.54 -62.66
CA GLN A 76 -58.88 56.73 -62.35
C GLN A 76 -58.56 56.35 -60.89
N ALA A 77 -59.40 56.73 -59.93
CA ALA A 77 -59.25 56.33 -58.53
C ALA A 77 -59.32 54.80 -58.35
N ARG A 78 -60.25 54.12 -59.04
CA ARG A 78 -60.37 52.65 -59.04
C ARG A 78 -59.18 51.95 -59.70
N ILE A 79 -58.60 52.53 -60.74
CA ILE A 79 -57.38 52.01 -61.39
C ILE A 79 -56.20 52.17 -60.44
N ALA A 80 -55.97 53.37 -59.89
CA ALA A 80 -54.90 53.63 -58.93
C ALA A 80 -55.04 52.80 -57.64
N GLU A 81 -56.27 52.50 -57.19
CA GLU A 81 -56.50 51.59 -56.07
C GLU A 81 -56.11 50.14 -56.41
N ARG A 82 -56.47 49.66 -57.60
CA ARG A 82 -56.06 48.32 -58.08
C ARG A 82 -54.55 48.20 -58.21
N GLU A 83 -53.90 49.19 -58.82
CA GLU A 83 -52.44 49.25 -58.95
C GLU A 83 -51.74 49.24 -57.58
N ARG A 84 -52.26 49.99 -56.60
CA ARG A 84 -51.76 49.96 -55.22
C ARG A 84 -51.94 48.58 -54.57
N ARG A 85 -53.12 47.96 -54.71
CA ARG A 85 -53.40 46.61 -54.18
C ARG A 85 -52.50 45.54 -54.83
N ASP A 86 -52.26 45.64 -56.14
CA ASP A 86 -51.39 44.71 -56.88
C ASP A 86 -49.90 44.92 -56.55
N ALA A 87 -49.46 46.17 -56.38
CA ALA A 87 -48.11 46.49 -55.90
C ALA A 87 -47.89 45.99 -54.46
N GLU A 88 -48.86 46.18 -53.57
CA GLU A 88 -48.82 45.66 -52.21
C GLU A 88 -48.83 44.13 -52.19
N ALA A 89 -49.64 43.48 -53.04
CA ALA A 89 -49.68 42.03 -53.17
C ALA A 89 -48.36 41.45 -53.71
N ARG A 90 -47.66 42.15 -54.62
CA ARG A 90 -46.30 41.79 -55.06
C ARG A 90 -45.29 41.93 -53.94
N ALA A 91 -45.24 43.08 -53.27
CA ALA A 91 -44.33 43.33 -52.15
C ALA A 91 -44.52 42.32 -51.00
N ARG A 92 -45.79 41.98 -50.66
CA ARG A 92 -46.12 40.93 -49.68
C ARG A 92 -45.66 39.54 -50.12
N ARG A 93 -45.71 39.21 -51.41
CA ARG A 93 -45.20 37.92 -51.95
C ARG A 93 -43.68 37.86 -51.90
N GLU A 94 -42.99 38.89 -52.38
CA GLU A 94 -41.53 38.98 -52.36
C GLU A 94 -40.97 38.94 -50.93
N ALA A 95 -41.63 39.60 -49.97
CA ALA A 95 -41.27 39.52 -48.55
C ALA A 95 -41.49 38.12 -47.97
N ALA A 96 -42.61 37.46 -48.30
CA ALA A 96 -42.90 36.10 -47.85
C ALA A 96 -41.98 35.04 -48.50
N GLU A 97 -41.50 35.28 -49.72
CA GLU A 97 -40.52 34.45 -50.42
C GLU A 97 -39.15 34.57 -49.76
N LYS A 98 -38.63 35.79 -49.58
CA LYS A 98 -37.36 36.05 -48.86
C LYS A 98 -37.37 35.49 -47.44
N ALA A 99 -38.47 35.63 -46.70
CA ALA A 99 -38.61 35.05 -45.36
C ALA A 99 -38.50 33.51 -45.37
N ARG A 100 -39.07 32.84 -46.38
CA ARG A 100 -38.95 31.38 -46.57
C ARG A 100 -37.55 30.96 -47.01
N GLU A 101 -36.87 31.76 -47.83
CA GLU A 101 -35.48 31.50 -48.22
C GLU A 101 -34.54 31.64 -47.02
N GLU A 102 -34.70 32.67 -46.19
CA GLU A 102 -33.97 32.83 -44.93
C GLU A 102 -34.24 31.68 -43.95
N GLU A 103 -35.50 31.28 -43.78
CA GLU A 103 -35.88 30.15 -42.91
C GLU A 103 -35.29 28.83 -43.43
N ALA A 104 -35.38 28.57 -44.74
CA ALA A 104 -34.79 27.39 -45.37
C ALA A 104 -33.26 27.38 -45.27
N ALA A 105 -32.60 28.54 -45.37
CA ALA A 105 -31.15 28.68 -45.18
C ALA A 105 -30.76 28.40 -43.72
N ARG A 106 -31.49 28.94 -42.74
CA ARG A 106 -31.30 28.64 -41.31
C ARG A 106 -31.47 27.15 -41.01
N ILE A 107 -32.52 26.51 -41.53
CA ILE A 107 -32.78 25.07 -41.35
C ILE A 107 -31.68 24.22 -42.01
N ARG A 108 -31.13 24.63 -43.16
CA ARG A 108 -29.98 23.94 -43.79
C ARG A 108 -28.72 24.07 -42.92
N ALA A 109 -28.38 25.27 -42.49
CA ALA A 109 -27.21 25.51 -41.64
C ALA A 109 -27.30 24.77 -40.30
N GLU A 110 -28.48 24.73 -39.67
CA GLU A 110 -28.69 23.99 -38.43
C GLU A 110 -28.55 22.47 -38.63
N ARG A 111 -29.09 21.92 -39.74
CA ARG A 111 -28.93 20.50 -40.08
C ARG A 111 -27.48 20.14 -40.36
N GLU A 112 -26.75 21.01 -41.06
CA GLU A 112 -25.33 20.79 -41.35
C GLU A 112 -24.49 20.84 -40.06
N ALA A 113 -24.70 21.84 -39.19
CA ALA A 113 -24.04 21.93 -37.90
C ALA A 113 -24.35 20.72 -36.99
N ARG A 114 -25.60 20.25 -36.97
CA ARG A 114 -26.00 19.01 -36.26
C ARG A 114 -25.28 17.78 -36.82
N HIS A 115 -25.19 17.65 -38.14
CA HIS A 115 -24.49 16.53 -38.80
C HIS A 115 -22.99 16.55 -38.52
N GLN A 116 -22.34 17.72 -38.62
CA GLN A 116 -20.92 17.89 -38.28
C GLN A 116 -20.65 17.52 -36.81
N ALA A 117 -21.49 17.99 -35.87
CA ALA A 117 -21.38 17.66 -34.45
C ALA A 117 -21.64 16.18 -34.15
N GLU A 118 -22.53 15.51 -34.89
CA GLU A 118 -22.77 14.07 -34.76
C GLU A 118 -21.58 13.24 -35.30
N VAL A 119 -21.01 13.63 -36.44
CA VAL A 119 -19.80 13.01 -37.00
C VAL A 119 -18.61 13.16 -36.05
N GLU A 120 -18.34 14.37 -35.52
CA GLU A 120 -17.26 14.60 -34.57
C GLU A 120 -17.46 13.78 -33.28
N LYS A 121 -18.69 13.74 -32.75
CA LYS A 121 -19.06 12.94 -31.57
C LYS A 121 -18.87 11.44 -31.81
N GLN A 122 -19.12 10.95 -33.02
CA GLN A 122 -18.93 9.55 -33.37
C GLN A 122 -17.43 9.22 -33.56
N GLN A 123 -16.66 10.08 -34.23
CA GLN A 123 -15.21 9.97 -34.33
C GLN A 123 -14.54 9.94 -32.95
N ARG A 124 -14.95 10.84 -32.03
CA ARG A 124 -14.48 10.83 -30.63
C ARG A 124 -14.78 9.50 -29.92
N ARG A 125 -15.97 8.94 -30.11
CA ARG A 125 -16.37 7.62 -29.54
C ARG A 125 -15.57 6.45 -30.13
N GLU A 126 -15.22 6.51 -31.42
CA GLU A 126 -14.43 5.47 -32.07
C GLU A 126 -12.97 5.55 -31.65
N ALA A 127 -12.39 6.74 -31.53
CA ALA A 127 -11.08 6.96 -30.92
C ALA A 127 -11.05 6.54 -29.43
N GLU A 128 -12.09 6.84 -28.64
CA GLU A 128 -12.20 6.40 -27.24
C GLU A 128 -12.26 4.86 -27.13
N LYS A 129 -13.02 4.20 -28.01
CA LYS A 129 -13.03 2.72 -28.08
C LYS A 129 -11.65 2.16 -28.43
N GLN A 130 -11.00 2.69 -29.47
CA GLN A 130 -9.67 2.24 -29.90
C GLN A 130 -8.64 2.40 -28.79
N ALA A 131 -8.55 3.58 -28.17
CA ALA A 131 -7.65 3.83 -27.04
C ALA A 131 -7.96 2.91 -25.84
N ARG A 132 -9.23 2.58 -25.59
CA ARG A 132 -9.62 1.66 -24.52
C ARG A 132 -9.34 0.19 -24.85
N GLU A 133 -9.35 -0.19 -26.13
CA GLU A 133 -8.97 -1.53 -26.58
C GLU A 133 -7.45 -1.71 -26.61
N GLU A 134 -6.71 -0.70 -27.02
CA GLU A 134 -5.24 -0.63 -26.93
C GLU A 134 -4.77 -0.66 -25.48
N ALA A 135 -5.38 0.13 -24.58
CA ALA A 135 -5.08 0.09 -23.15
C ALA A 135 -5.32 -1.30 -22.54
N LYS A 136 -6.42 -1.97 -22.89
CA LYS A 136 -6.68 -3.37 -22.48
C LYS A 136 -5.70 -4.38 -23.09
N ALA A 137 -5.23 -4.14 -24.31
CA ALA A 137 -4.22 -5.00 -24.95
C ALA A 137 -2.86 -4.86 -24.24
N SER A 138 -2.47 -3.63 -23.90
CA SER A 138 -1.27 -3.33 -23.11
C SER A 138 -1.37 -3.90 -21.69
N GLU A 139 -2.50 -3.73 -21.00
CA GLU A 139 -2.77 -4.32 -19.68
C GLU A 139 -2.66 -5.86 -19.71
N ARG A 140 -3.22 -6.51 -20.74
CA ARG A 140 -3.08 -7.96 -20.95
C ARG A 140 -1.64 -8.39 -21.23
N GLN A 141 -0.89 -7.63 -22.01
CA GLN A 141 0.54 -7.92 -22.26
C GLN A 141 1.36 -7.77 -20.98
N ALA A 142 1.14 -6.72 -20.18
CA ALA A 142 1.79 -6.53 -18.89
C ALA A 142 1.43 -7.64 -17.90
N PHE A 143 0.17 -8.08 -17.85
CA PHE A 143 -0.27 -9.21 -17.03
C PHE A 143 0.44 -10.52 -17.44
N LEU A 144 0.46 -10.83 -18.74
CA LEU A 144 1.14 -12.04 -19.26
C LEU A 144 2.65 -12.02 -19.02
N GLN A 145 3.29 -10.85 -19.13
CA GLN A 145 4.72 -10.69 -18.79
C GLN A 145 4.96 -10.92 -17.29
N ALA A 146 4.13 -10.33 -16.42
CA ALA A 146 4.24 -10.52 -14.97
C ALA A 146 3.97 -11.97 -14.53
N GLU A 147 3.01 -12.65 -15.18
CA GLU A 147 2.75 -14.07 -14.93
C GLU A 147 3.90 -14.97 -15.41
N ALA A 148 4.45 -14.71 -16.60
CA ALA A 148 5.60 -15.43 -17.13
C ALA A 148 6.86 -15.21 -16.26
N GLU A 149 7.13 -13.98 -15.81
CA GLU A 149 8.25 -13.71 -14.91
C GLU A 149 8.05 -14.39 -13.54
N LYS A 150 6.82 -14.40 -13.02
CA LYS A 150 6.48 -15.10 -11.78
C LYS A 150 6.67 -16.61 -11.92
N GLN A 151 6.27 -17.23 -13.04
CA GLN A 151 6.53 -18.65 -13.27
C GLN A 151 8.04 -18.92 -13.42
N ALA A 152 8.79 -18.11 -14.17
CA ALA A 152 10.23 -18.25 -14.32
C ALA A 152 10.97 -18.14 -12.96
N ARG A 153 10.57 -17.20 -12.10
CA ARG A 153 11.08 -17.08 -10.71
C ARG A 153 10.75 -18.31 -9.87
N LEU A 154 9.51 -18.82 -9.92
CA LEU A 154 9.12 -20.02 -9.19
C LEU A 154 9.85 -21.28 -9.68
N GLU A 155 10.06 -21.44 -10.98
CA GLU A 155 10.74 -22.59 -11.56
C GLU A 155 12.25 -22.57 -11.26
N THR A 156 12.88 -21.38 -11.32
CA THR A 156 14.29 -21.21 -10.93
C THR A 156 14.50 -21.38 -9.42
N GLU A 157 13.59 -20.88 -8.58
CA GLU A 157 13.64 -21.13 -7.13
C GLU A 157 13.42 -22.62 -6.80
N ALA A 158 12.49 -23.30 -7.48
CA ALA A 158 12.26 -24.73 -7.30
C ALA A 158 13.49 -25.57 -7.70
N LYS A 159 14.14 -25.25 -8.82
CA LYS A 159 15.40 -25.88 -9.23
C LYS A 159 16.53 -25.63 -8.23
N ALA A 160 16.73 -24.38 -7.81
CA ALA A 160 17.76 -24.02 -6.82
C ALA A 160 17.53 -24.71 -5.46
N ARG A 161 16.27 -24.86 -5.02
CA ARG A 161 15.91 -25.63 -3.81
C ARG A 161 16.20 -27.12 -3.98
N ALA A 162 15.86 -27.71 -5.14
CA ALA A 162 16.12 -29.12 -5.43
C ALA A 162 17.63 -29.43 -5.48
N ASP A 163 18.43 -28.61 -6.16
CA ASP A 163 19.88 -28.75 -6.23
C ASP A 163 20.53 -28.58 -4.84
N ALA A 164 20.08 -27.61 -4.05
CA ALA A 164 20.56 -27.41 -2.69
C ALA A 164 20.19 -28.57 -1.75
N GLU A 165 19.01 -29.18 -1.91
CA GLU A 165 18.63 -30.38 -1.15
C GLU A 165 19.43 -31.61 -1.59
N ALA A 166 19.68 -31.77 -2.90
CA ALA A 166 20.52 -32.82 -3.44
C ALA A 166 21.97 -32.72 -2.94
N GLN A 167 22.57 -31.51 -2.97
CA GLN A 167 23.90 -31.26 -2.40
C GLN A 167 23.94 -31.54 -0.89
N ARG A 168 22.93 -31.11 -0.11
CA ARG A 168 22.85 -31.42 1.32
C ARG A 168 22.72 -32.92 1.61
N LYS A 169 21.97 -33.66 0.80
CA LYS A 169 21.89 -35.13 0.90
C LYS A 169 23.23 -35.79 0.58
N ALA A 170 23.89 -35.37 -0.50
CA ALA A 170 25.22 -35.87 -0.88
C ALA A 170 26.29 -35.58 0.19
N GLU A 171 26.33 -34.37 0.75
CA GLU A 171 27.21 -34.05 1.88
C GLU A 171 26.89 -34.89 3.12
N ALA A 172 25.60 -35.10 3.43
CA ALA A 172 25.20 -35.87 4.60
C ALA A 172 25.54 -37.35 4.48
N GLU A 173 25.44 -37.93 3.28
CA GLU A 173 25.93 -39.30 3.01
C GLU A 173 27.46 -39.36 3.03
N ALA A 174 28.16 -38.42 2.40
CA ALA A 174 29.63 -38.36 2.42
C ALA A 174 30.18 -38.24 3.86
N LYS A 175 29.58 -37.39 4.69
CA LYS A 175 29.92 -37.25 6.12
C LYS A 175 29.63 -38.54 6.89
N LYS A 176 28.46 -39.18 6.69
CA LYS A 176 28.13 -40.48 7.32
C LYS A 176 29.06 -41.61 6.88
N LEU A 177 29.50 -41.63 5.62
CA LEU A 177 30.41 -42.63 5.10
C LEU A 177 31.81 -42.44 5.69
N ALA A 178 32.35 -41.21 5.68
CA ALA A 178 33.62 -40.87 6.29
C ALA A 178 33.63 -41.13 7.81
N GLU A 179 32.54 -40.82 8.52
CA GLU A 179 32.42 -41.08 9.96
C GLU A 179 32.34 -42.59 10.28
N ARG A 180 31.67 -43.37 9.44
CA ARG A 180 31.66 -44.85 9.53
C ARG A 180 33.05 -45.43 9.27
N GLU A 181 33.74 -44.96 8.23
CA GLU A 181 35.07 -45.44 7.88
C GLU A 181 36.11 -45.06 8.96
N ALA A 182 36.03 -43.83 9.50
CA ALA A 182 36.85 -43.41 10.64
C ALA A 182 36.59 -44.27 11.88
N LYS A 183 35.32 -44.59 12.19
CA LYS A 183 34.95 -45.48 13.29
C LYS A 183 35.47 -46.92 13.08
N GLN A 184 35.36 -47.47 11.88
CA GLN A 184 35.93 -48.79 11.55
C GLN A 184 37.45 -48.81 11.65
N ARG A 185 38.14 -47.78 11.12
CA ARG A 185 39.60 -47.65 11.24
C ARG A 185 40.04 -47.57 12.71
N ALA A 186 39.36 -46.75 13.53
CA ALA A 186 39.64 -46.63 14.96
C ALA A 186 39.33 -47.91 15.76
N GLU A 187 38.26 -48.64 15.41
CA GLU A 187 37.92 -49.92 16.05
C GLU A 187 38.93 -51.02 15.70
N LEU A 188 39.36 -51.09 14.43
CA LEU A 188 40.41 -52.01 13.99
C LEU A 188 41.75 -51.69 14.65
N GLU A 189 42.14 -50.42 14.76
CA GLU A 189 43.38 -50.02 15.44
C GLU A 189 43.31 -50.31 16.96
N ALA A 190 42.19 -49.99 17.62
CA ALA A 190 41.98 -50.32 19.02
C ALA A 190 42.00 -51.84 19.27
N ARG A 191 41.48 -52.64 18.34
CA ARG A 191 41.53 -54.10 18.38
C ARG A 191 42.96 -54.62 18.19
N GLN A 192 43.70 -54.13 17.20
CA GLN A 192 45.11 -54.50 16.98
C GLN A 192 45.99 -54.14 18.19
N ARG A 193 45.81 -52.95 18.78
CA ARG A 193 46.49 -52.54 20.02
C ARG A 193 46.19 -53.50 21.18
N ARG A 194 44.92 -53.90 21.36
CA ARG A 194 44.52 -54.87 22.40
C ARG A 194 45.06 -56.28 22.16
N GLU A 195 45.05 -56.76 20.92
CA GLU A 195 45.59 -58.08 20.56
C GLU A 195 47.12 -58.13 20.72
N ALA A 196 47.84 -57.06 20.35
CA ALA A 196 49.27 -56.91 20.58
C ALA A 196 49.63 -56.81 22.08
N GLU A 197 48.86 -56.04 22.87
CA GLU A 197 49.06 -55.96 24.32
C GLU A 197 48.78 -57.31 25.01
N ALA A 198 47.75 -58.03 24.57
CA ALA A 198 47.45 -59.37 25.08
C ALA A 198 48.56 -60.38 24.77
N GLN A 199 49.13 -60.36 23.57
CA GLN A 199 50.30 -61.19 23.23
C GLN A 199 51.54 -60.80 24.05
N SER A 200 51.84 -59.50 24.18
CA SER A 200 52.96 -59.01 25.00
C SER A 200 52.83 -59.44 26.47
N ARG A 201 51.64 -59.31 27.06
CA ARG A 201 51.34 -59.80 28.41
C ARG A 201 51.48 -61.32 28.54
N LEU A 202 51.11 -62.09 27.50
CA LEU A 202 51.29 -63.55 27.46
C LEU A 202 52.77 -63.96 27.39
N GLU A 203 53.58 -63.30 26.57
CA GLU A 203 55.02 -63.56 26.47
C GLU A 203 55.76 -63.18 27.76
N ALA A 204 55.47 -62.00 28.33
CA ALA A 204 56.02 -61.59 29.61
C ALA A 204 55.68 -62.58 30.73
N ARG A 205 54.43 -63.07 30.76
CA ARG A 205 53.99 -64.09 31.72
C ARG A 205 54.67 -65.44 31.51
N ARG A 206 54.93 -65.87 30.27
CA ARG A 206 55.70 -67.08 29.97
C ARG A 206 57.14 -66.98 30.47
N LYS A 207 57.85 -65.89 30.13
CA LYS A 207 59.24 -65.66 30.58
C LYS A 207 59.35 -65.67 32.11
N LEU A 208 58.41 -65.03 32.81
CA LEU A 208 58.36 -64.98 34.27
C LEU A 208 57.98 -66.33 34.90
N GLU A 209 57.29 -67.22 34.18
CA GLU A 209 57.03 -68.60 34.61
C GLU A 209 58.23 -69.52 34.37
N GLU A 210 58.97 -69.34 33.27
CA GLU A 210 60.22 -70.04 32.98
C GLU A 210 61.33 -69.65 33.97
N GLU A 211 61.47 -68.36 34.28
CA GLU A 211 62.37 -67.83 35.30
C GLU A 211 62.07 -68.42 36.69
N LYS A 212 60.79 -68.50 37.07
CA LYS A 212 60.36 -69.17 38.31
C LYS A 212 60.71 -70.66 38.34
N LYS A 213 60.55 -71.38 37.22
CA LYS A 213 60.93 -72.80 37.09
C LYS A 213 62.44 -72.99 37.17
N ALA A 214 63.23 -72.08 36.59
CA ALA A 214 64.68 -72.07 36.71
C ALA A 214 65.13 -71.83 38.17
N ALA A 215 64.56 -70.83 38.84
CA ALA A 215 64.85 -70.54 40.25
C ALA A 215 64.44 -71.67 41.21
N GLU A 216 63.32 -72.37 40.95
CA GLU A 216 62.93 -73.54 41.75
C GLU A 216 63.89 -74.73 41.50
N ALA A 217 64.30 -74.96 40.24
CA ALA A 217 65.27 -76.00 39.91
C ALA A 217 66.65 -75.73 40.52
N GLU A 218 67.10 -74.48 40.57
CA GLU A 218 68.33 -74.09 41.27
C GLU A 218 68.19 -74.29 42.79
N LYS A 219 67.08 -73.87 43.40
CA LYS A 219 66.82 -74.07 44.82
C LYS A 219 66.81 -75.56 45.21
N ARG A 220 66.27 -76.44 44.36
CA ARG A 220 66.34 -77.90 44.54
C ARG A 220 67.78 -78.40 44.48
N ARG A 221 68.58 -77.97 43.49
CA ARG A 221 70.02 -78.31 43.40
C ARG A 221 70.81 -77.87 44.63
N GLN A 222 70.54 -76.67 45.15
CA GLN A 222 71.14 -76.19 46.41
C GLN A 222 70.74 -77.09 47.58
N GLN A 223 69.46 -77.46 47.73
CA GLN A 223 68.98 -78.36 48.79
C GLN A 223 69.58 -79.77 48.70
N ASP A 224 69.76 -80.33 47.51
CA ASP A 224 70.40 -81.63 47.32
C ASP A 224 71.91 -81.57 47.62
N ALA A 225 72.61 -80.48 47.26
CA ALA A 225 74.00 -80.26 47.63
C ALA A 225 74.18 -80.12 49.16
N ASP A 226 73.32 -79.33 49.81
CA ASP A 226 73.27 -79.17 51.27
C ASP A 226 73.02 -80.52 51.98
N ARG A 227 72.15 -81.36 51.40
CA ARG A 227 71.85 -82.70 51.89
C ARG A 227 73.04 -83.65 51.75
N ILE A 228 73.77 -83.61 50.64
CA ILE A 228 74.99 -84.39 50.44
C ILE A 228 76.07 -83.97 51.43
N ALA A 229 76.33 -82.66 51.57
CA ALA A 229 77.29 -82.13 52.54
C ALA A 229 76.94 -82.49 54.00
N ARG A 230 75.65 -82.50 54.37
CA ARG A 230 75.17 -82.98 55.68
C ARG A 230 75.36 -84.49 55.86
N LEU A 231 75.18 -85.30 54.82
CA LEU A 231 75.41 -86.74 54.89
C LEU A 231 76.91 -87.08 55.00
N GLU A 232 77.78 -86.38 54.27
CA GLU A 232 79.24 -86.55 54.39
C GLU A 232 79.79 -86.08 55.74
N SER A 233 79.34 -84.93 56.24
CA SER A 233 79.72 -84.45 57.57
C SER A 233 79.18 -85.35 58.68
N ALA A 234 77.97 -85.89 58.56
CA ALA A 234 77.44 -86.90 59.48
C ALA A 234 78.17 -88.25 59.39
N ALA A 235 78.68 -88.64 58.21
CA ALA A 235 79.51 -89.82 58.04
C ALA A 235 80.87 -89.64 58.72
N LYS A 236 81.58 -88.54 58.43
CA LYS A 236 82.86 -88.18 59.07
C LYS A 236 82.71 -88.02 60.59
N ALA A 237 81.64 -87.39 61.06
CA ALA A 237 81.35 -87.28 62.49
C ALA A 237 81.02 -88.63 63.15
N LYS A 238 80.46 -89.60 62.43
CA LYS A 238 80.27 -90.97 62.93
C LYS A 238 81.57 -91.79 62.94
N GLU A 239 82.42 -91.62 61.93
CA GLU A 239 83.73 -92.25 61.84
C GLU A 239 84.67 -91.70 62.93
N GLU A 240 84.68 -90.38 63.14
CA GLU A 240 85.41 -89.73 64.22
C GLU A 240 84.80 -90.04 65.59
N ALA A 241 83.47 -90.16 65.72
CA ALA A 241 82.84 -90.64 66.95
C ALA A 241 83.17 -92.13 67.21
N ALA A 242 83.36 -92.96 66.19
CA ALA A 242 83.76 -94.35 66.34
C ALA A 242 85.24 -94.48 66.74
N SER A 243 86.15 -93.70 66.14
CA SER A 243 87.55 -93.68 66.56
C SER A 243 87.73 -93.08 67.95
N ARG A 244 87.00 -91.99 68.27
CA ARG A 244 86.91 -91.45 69.64
C ARG A 244 86.27 -92.43 70.60
N ALA A 245 85.27 -93.23 70.22
CA ALA A 245 84.67 -94.23 71.10
C ALA A 245 85.59 -95.43 71.35
N ALA A 246 86.37 -95.87 70.34
CA ALA A 246 87.39 -96.90 70.53
C ALA A 246 88.52 -96.40 71.45
N ALA A 247 89.04 -95.19 71.20
CA ALA A 247 90.03 -94.55 72.05
C ALA A 247 89.48 -94.24 73.45
N GLU A 248 88.20 -93.90 73.59
CA GLU A 248 87.55 -93.73 74.89
C GLU A 248 87.28 -95.07 75.56
N GLU A 249 87.06 -96.18 74.85
CA GLU A 249 86.96 -97.50 75.46
C GLU A 249 88.32 -97.99 75.98
N GLU A 250 89.41 -97.80 75.23
CA GLU A 250 90.78 -98.01 75.73
C GLU A 250 91.07 -97.09 76.93
N ALA A 251 90.76 -95.80 76.81
CA ALA A 251 90.92 -94.84 77.91
C ALA A 251 89.99 -95.13 79.10
N ARG A 252 88.84 -95.80 78.90
CA ARG A 252 87.95 -96.29 79.98
C ARG A 252 88.43 -97.60 80.59
N GLN A 253 89.20 -98.42 79.88
CA GLN A 253 89.94 -99.54 80.48
C GLN A 253 91.09 -99.00 81.35
N GLN A 254 91.89 -98.08 80.82
CA GLN A 254 92.95 -97.39 81.59
C GLN A 254 92.35 -96.57 82.76
N ALA A 255 91.22 -95.89 82.56
CA ALA A 255 90.51 -95.19 83.62
C ALA A 255 89.76 -96.13 84.59
N ARG A 256 89.44 -97.38 84.22
CA ARG A 256 88.98 -98.39 85.19
C ARG A 256 90.10 -98.88 86.11
N MET A 257 91.36 -98.76 85.69
CA MET A 257 92.51 -98.92 86.57
C MET A 257 92.67 -97.65 87.44
N MET A 258 92.81 -96.48 86.81
CA MET A 258 93.03 -95.19 87.51
C MET A 258 91.88 -94.76 88.44
N ALA A 259 90.62 -95.11 88.15
CA ALA A 259 89.45 -94.75 88.99
C ALA A 259 89.17 -95.77 90.10
N LYS A 260 89.88 -96.91 90.15
CA LYS A 260 90.02 -97.68 91.38
C LYS A 260 90.97 -96.97 92.37
N GLU A 261 91.93 -96.20 91.86
CA GLU A 261 92.89 -95.45 92.67
C GLU A 261 92.37 -94.05 93.06
N LYS A 262 91.84 -93.27 92.11
CA LYS A 262 91.26 -91.93 92.35
C LYS A 262 89.76 -91.98 92.63
N LYS A 263 89.45 -92.33 93.88
CA LYS A 263 88.17 -91.98 94.54
C LYS A 263 87.92 -90.46 94.55
N ALA A 264 86.62 -90.10 94.57
CA ALA A 264 86.00 -88.87 95.11
C ALA A 264 86.01 -87.53 94.31
N ALA A 265 84.90 -86.77 94.51
CA ALA A 265 84.67 -85.30 94.36
C ALA A 265 84.12 -84.64 93.03
N ARG A 266 82.78 -84.37 93.00
CA ARG A 266 81.99 -83.11 92.63
C ARG A 266 82.10 -82.38 91.23
N PHE A 267 81.28 -81.37 90.75
CA PHE A 267 79.80 -80.99 90.67
C PHE A 267 79.53 -79.49 90.12
N ALA A 268 78.52 -79.06 89.25
CA ALA A 268 77.85 -77.67 89.01
C ALA A 268 77.51 -77.09 87.54
N GLU A 269 76.70 -75.97 87.34
CA GLU A 269 76.03 -75.48 86.03
C GLU A 269 75.44 -73.98 85.79
N GLN A 270 75.21 -73.52 84.50
CA GLN A 270 74.17 -72.57 83.82
C GLN A 270 74.04 -70.97 84.02
N LYS A 271 73.38 -69.99 83.25
CA LYS A 271 72.80 -69.71 81.83
C LYS A 271 71.94 -68.35 81.62
N LYS A 272 71.58 -67.82 80.36
CA LYS A 272 70.23 -67.21 79.84
C LYS A 272 69.84 -65.65 79.49
N THR A 273 68.79 -65.27 78.60
CA THR A 273 67.71 -64.09 78.55
C THR A 273 67.44 -63.02 77.33
N GLU A 274 66.18 -62.43 77.01
CA GLU A 274 65.64 -61.76 75.68
C GLU A 274 64.36 -60.68 75.55
N ASN A 275 64.07 -59.79 74.46
CA ASN A 275 62.79 -59.04 73.84
C ASN A 275 62.48 -57.40 73.80
N LYS A 276 61.46 -56.60 73.18
CA LYS A 276 60.70 -56.34 71.81
C LYS A 276 59.49 -55.20 71.58
N GLU A 277 59.38 -54.28 70.50
CA GLU A 277 58.28 -53.46 69.64
C GLU A 277 57.04 -52.44 70.08
N ALA A 278 56.13 -51.60 69.35
CA ALA A 278 55.91 -50.71 68.05
C ALA A 278 54.49 -49.86 67.74
N GLU A 279 54.33 -48.85 66.75
CA GLU A 279 53.17 -48.13 65.88
C GLU A 279 52.02 -47.01 66.31
N LEU A 280 51.09 -46.16 65.62
CA LEU A 280 50.64 -45.46 64.26
C LEU A 280 49.39 -44.34 64.25
N ALA A 281 48.95 -43.51 63.18
CA ALA A 281 47.75 -42.44 63.10
C ALA A 281 47.19 -41.66 61.74
N SER A 282 46.00 -40.87 61.61
CA SER A 282 45.41 -39.98 60.41
C SER A 282 44.04 -39.04 60.48
N GLY A 283 43.55 -38.16 59.47
CA GLY A 283 42.15 -37.40 59.30
C GLY A 283 41.80 -36.10 58.32
N GLU A 284 40.51 -35.65 57.91
CA GLU A 284 40.02 -34.53 56.87
C GLU A 284 38.51 -33.82 56.88
N GLY A 285 38.04 -32.78 56.01
CA GLY A 285 36.59 -32.15 55.79
C GLY A 285 36.17 -30.78 54.94
N THR A 286 34.86 -30.37 54.54
CA THR A 286 34.33 -29.15 53.66
C THR A 286 32.78 -28.53 53.68
N THR A 287 32.28 -27.43 52.90
CA THR A 287 30.90 -26.62 52.95
C THR A 287 30.31 -25.64 51.74
N GLU A 288 29.01 -25.07 51.65
CA GLU A 288 28.34 -24.11 50.55
C GLU A 288 27.03 -23.11 50.81
N LEU A 289 26.24 -22.41 49.83
CA LEU A 289 25.20 -21.20 49.97
C LEU A 289 23.98 -20.80 48.89
N GLN A 290 23.08 -19.71 49.01
CA GLN A 290 21.77 -19.29 48.21
C GLN A 290 21.12 -17.78 48.36
N SER A 291 19.98 -17.31 47.68
CA SER A 291 19.26 -15.94 47.84
C SER A 291 17.72 -15.71 47.45
N ASP A 292 17.02 -14.66 47.96
CA ASP A 292 15.54 -14.29 47.85
C ASP A 292 15.13 -12.95 47.12
N LEU A 293 13.83 -12.75 46.74
CA LEU A 293 13.22 -11.49 46.20
C LEU A 293 11.73 -11.28 46.60
N GLY A 294 11.27 -10.03 46.86
CA GLY A 294 9.93 -9.71 47.43
C GLY A 294 9.01 -8.75 46.65
N GLU A 295 7.76 -8.58 47.15
CA GLU A 295 6.60 -7.95 46.46
C GLU A 295 6.66 -6.41 46.30
N PHE A 296 5.98 -5.86 45.29
CA PHE A 296 5.94 -4.43 44.97
C PHE A 296 4.60 -3.78 45.34
N LEU A 297 4.64 -2.56 45.88
CA LEU A 297 3.47 -1.80 46.33
C LEU A 297 2.91 -0.93 45.18
N PRO A 298 1.71 -0.33 45.32
CA PRO A 298 1.26 0.71 44.40
C PRO A 298 2.21 1.93 44.46
N GLY A 299 2.57 2.49 43.31
CA GLY A 299 3.55 3.58 43.25
C GLY A 299 4.13 3.82 41.85
N ASP A 300 5.00 4.83 41.74
CA ASP A 300 5.73 5.18 40.51
C ASP A 300 7.14 4.59 40.51
N TYR A 301 7.36 3.58 39.68
CA TYR A 301 8.64 2.87 39.55
C TYR A 301 9.44 3.33 38.33
N THR A 302 10.77 3.32 38.44
CA THR A 302 11.68 3.59 37.31
C THR A 302 12.46 2.33 36.95
N LEU A 303 12.06 1.68 35.86
CA LEU A 303 12.76 0.53 35.30
C LEU A 303 14.00 1.01 34.54
N LYS A 304 15.20 0.66 35.00
CA LYS A 304 16.48 0.99 34.35
C LYS A 304 16.95 -0.20 33.53
N LEU A 305 16.88 -0.10 32.21
CA LEU A 305 17.18 -1.19 31.28
C LEU A 305 18.65 -1.17 30.89
N SER A 306 19.34 -2.29 31.12
CA SER A 306 20.78 -2.43 30.89
C SER A 306 21.09 -3.56 29.89
N GLY A 307 21.83 -3.22 28.83
CA GLY A 307 22.16 -4.14 27.73
C GLY A 307 21.09 -4.33 26.65
N PHE A 308 19.94 -3.63 26.76
CA PHE A 308 18.85 -3.65 25.77
C PHE A 308 19.17 -2.73 24.57
N SER A 309 18.93 -3.20 23.35
CA SER A 309 18.87 -2.35 22.16
C SER A 309 17.51 -1.65 22.03
N ALA A 310 17.40 -0.66 21.13
CA ALA A 310 16.12 0.00 20.85
C ALA A 310 15.00 -0.97 20.38
N GLY A 311 15.38 -2.07 19.71
CA GLY A 311 14.45 -3.16 19.35
C GLY A 311 13.99 -3.95 20.58
N ASP A 312 14.93 -4.37 21.43
CA ASP A 312 14.61 -5.09 22.68
C ASP A 312 13.70 -4.25 23.59
N VAL A 313 13.95 -2.94 23.70
CA VAL A 313 13.13 -2.02 24.49
C VAL A 313 11.71 -1.88 23.96
N THR A 314 11.52 -1.92 22.63
CA THR A 314 10.18 -1.85 22.03
C THR A 314 9.37 -3.11 22.40
N ALA A 315 9.96 -4.29 22.21
CA ALA A 315 9.32 -5.55 22.60
C ALA A 315 9.08 -5.65 24.12
N PHE A 316 10.02 -5.17 24.93
CA PHE A 316 9.88 -5.13 26.39
C PHE A 316 8.76 -4.18 26.84
N ARG A 317 8.66 -2.98 26.25
CA ARG A 317 7.56 -2.03 26.48
C ARG A 317 6.21 -2.64 26.15
N ASP A 318 6.12 -3.35 25.03
CA ASP A 318 4.87 -3.94 24.54
C ASP A 318 4.43 -5.16 25.38
N ASN A 319 5.35 -5.77 26.14
CA ASN A 319 5.04 -6.72 27.20
C ASN A 319 4.62 -6.01 28.51
N LEU A 320 5.24 -4.89 28.89
CA LEU A 320 4.81 -4.11 30.07
C LEU A 320 3.37 -3.60 29.94
N THR A 321 2.92 -3.24 28.74
CA THR A 321 1.51 -2.85 28.49
C THR A 321 0.50 -3.99 28.64
N GLN A 322 0.95 -5.25 28.75
CA GLN A 322 0.10 -6.41 29.01
C GLN A 322 -0.02 -6.73 30.50
N ILE A 323 0.78 -6.08 31.37
CA ILE A 323 0.69 -6.27 32.82
C ILE A 323 -0.59 -5.58 33.34
N PRO A 324 -1.55 -6.32 33.94
CA PRO A 324 -2.73 -5.70 34.51
C PRO A 324 -2.34 -4.75 35.66
N ASN A 325 -3.08 -3.66 35.79
CA ASN A 325 -2.90 -2.63 36.82
C ASN A 325 -1.54 -1.88 36.76
N ALA A 326 -0.79 -2.04 35.67
CA ALA A 326 0.37 -1.21 35.31
C ALA A 326 -0.03 -0.09 34.32
N SER A 327 0.70 1.03 34.35
CA SER A 327 0.52 2.14 33.40
C SER A 327 1.86 2.81 33.09
N LEU A 328 2.28 2.78 31.83
CA LEU A 328 3.51 3.43 31.37
C LEU A 328 3.32 4.95 31.32
N LEU A 329 4.17 5.68 32.03
CA LEU A 329 4.10 7.15 32.13
C LEU A 329 5.06 7.84 31.15
N PHE A 330 6.28 7.34 31.01
CA PHE A 330 7.34 7.98 30.23
C PHE A 330 8.46 6.99 29.88
N LEU A 331 9.16 7.26 28.77
CA LEU A 331 10.34 6.51 28.34
C LEU A 331 11.42 7.48 27.87
N SER A 332 12.61 7.38 28.46
CA SER A 332 13.78 8.20 28.11
C SER A 332 14.98 7.32 27.83
N GLY A 333 15.56 7.44 26.63
CA GLY A 333 16.81 6.77 26.25
C GLY A 333 17.92 7.78 25.98
N GLY A 334 19.13 7.46 26.43
CA GLY A 334 20.34 8.26 26.19
C GLY A 334 21.60 7.41 26.32
N SER A 335 22.77 8.04 26.25
CA SER A 335 24.06 7.35 26.39
C SER A 335 24.28 6.69 27.76
N ALA A 336 23.54 7.10 28.78
CA ALA A 336 23.57 6.51 30.13
C ALA A 336 22.69 5.24 30.28
N GLY A 337 21.91 4.87 29.27
CA GLY A 337 20.95 3.76 29.31
C GLY A 337 19.54 4.17 28.91
N ILE A 338 18.57 3.29 29.15
CA ILE A 338 17.15 3.53 28.86
C ILE A 338 16.33 3.33 30.12
N GLU A 339 15.55 4.35 30.48
CA GLU A 339 14.67 4.36 31.64
C GLU A 339 13.19 4.37 31.21
N ILE A 340 12.39 3.49 31.81
CA ILE A 340 10.93 3.45 31.64
C ILE A 340 10.29 3.76 32.99
N ARG A 341 9.44 4.79 33.05
CA ARG A 341 8.62 5.09 34.23
C ARG A 341 7.26 4.44 34.11
N MET A 342 6.86 3.74 35.16
CA MET A 342 5.63 2.95 35.20
C MET A 342 4.95 3.09 36.56
N ARG A 343 3.65 3.39 36.54
CA ARG A 343 2.80 3.37 37.73
C ARG A 343 2.20 1.98 37.93
N LEU A 344 2.25 1.47 39.15
CA LEU A 344 1.44 0.34 39.60
C LEU A 344 0.26 0.88 40.41
N ALA A 345 -0.97 0.46 40.07
CA ALA A 345 -2.18 0.84 40.78
C ALA A 345 -2.49 -0.08 41.98
N GLU A 346 -1.97 -1.32 41.97
CA GLU A 346 -2.18 -2.33 43.01
C GLU A 346 -0.85 -3.01 43.39
N ILE A 347 -0.86 -3.76 44.51
CA ILE A 347 0.28 -4.60 44.90
C ILE A 347 0.49 -5.67 43.82
N SER A 348 1.72 -5.85 43.35
CA SER A 348 2.03 -6.85 42.32
C SER A 348 3.41 -7.47 42.50
N ARG A 349 3.60 -8.64 41.89
CA ARG A 349 4.87 -9.37 41.90
C ARG A 349 5.68 -9.03 40.65
N LEU A 350 5.98 -7.74 40.49
CA LEU A 350 6.64 -7.22 39.30
C LEU A 350 8.00 -7.89 39.02
N SER A 351 8.73 -8.32 40.06
CA SER A 351 9.95 -9.13 39.91
C SER A 351 9.71 -10.46 39.19
N GLU A 352 8.70 -11.24 39.60
CA GLU A 352 8.35 -12.52 38.99
C GLU A 352 7.94 -12.31 37.52
N ILE A 353 6.99 -11.39 37.28
CA ILE A 353 6.48 -11.05 35.95
C ILE A 353 7.60 -10.57 35.01
N LEU A 354 8.55 -9.78 35.51
CA LEU A 354 9.70 -9.34 34.73
C LEU A 354 10.69 -10.48 34.44
N VAL A 355 10.94 -11.41 35.37
CA VAL A 355 11.85 -12.56 35.15
C VAL A 355 11.28 -13.56 34.14
N GLU A 356 9.94 -13.70 34.06
CA GLU A 356 9.26 -14.50 33.04
C GLU A 356 9.41 -13.92 31.62
N MET A 357 9.67 -12.62 31.47
CA MET A 357 9.88 -12.02 30.15
C MET A 357 11.13 -12.58 29.46
N THR A 358 10.97 -13.03 28.22
CA THR A 358 11.99 -13.74 27.42
C THR A 358 13.32 -12.98 27.25
N LEU A 359 13.30 -11.65 27.34
CA LEU A 359 14.47 -10.77 27.21
C LEU A 359 15.19 -10.46 28.54
N VAL A 360 14.62 -10.83 29.70
CA VAL A 360 15.14 -10.49 31.02
C VAL A 360 15.97 -11.63 31.60
N GLY A 361 17.20 -11.34 32.02
CA GLY A 361 18.13 -12.29 32.64
C GLY A 361 18.24 -12.13 34.16
N GLY A 362 17.74 -11.03 34.71
CA GLY A 362 17.73 -10.75 36.14
C GLY A 362 17.08 -9.41 36.45
N VAL A 363 16.56 -9.29 37.67
CA VAL A 363 15.86 -8.09 38.17
C VAL A 363 16.43 -7.76 39.54
N GLU A 364 17.06 -6.59 39.66
CA GLU A 364 17.57 -6.05 40.92
C GLU A 364 16.67 -4.89 41.36
N ARG A 365 16.26 -4.84 42.63
CA ARG A 365 15.43 -3.75 43.18
C ARG A 365 16.25 -2.86 44.09
N ASP A 366 16.18 -1.55 43.84
CA ASP A 366 16.82 -0.50 44.61
C ASP A 366 15.76 0.57 44.95
N GLY A 367 14.99 0.30 46.02
CA GLY A 367 13.80 1.08 46.38
C GLY A 367 12.72 1.06 45.28
N ASP A 368 12.49 2.23 44.68
CA ASP A 368 11.55 2.45 43.56
C ASP A 368 12.24 2.38 42.17
N ALA A 369 13.57 2.24 42.15
CA ALA A 369 14.31 1.90 40.95
C ALA A 369 14.37 0.37 40.80
N VAL A 370 14.17 -0.11 39.58
CA VAL A 370 14.25 -1.54 39.25
C VAL A 370 15.22 -1.71 38.09
N LYS A 371 16.40 -2.25 38.36
CA LYS A 371 17.42 -2.49 37.34
C LYS A 371 17.14 -3.82 36.66
N VAL A 372 16.86 -3.77 35.37
CA VAL A 372 16.56 -4.95 34.54
C VAL A 372 17.79 -5.27 33.70
N LEU A 373 18.31 -6.48 33.91
CA LEU A 373 19.44 -7.04 33.17
C LEU A 373 18.90 -7.82 31.98
N ARG A 374 19.43 -7.58 30.77
CA ARG A 374 19.09 -8.39 29.59
C ARG A 374 19.62 -9.82 29.74
N ARG A 375 18.83 -10.81 29.33
CA ARG A 375 19.25 -12.22 29.24
C ARG A 375 20.36 -12.32 28.18
N ARG A 376 21.52 -12.86 28.55
CA ARG A 376 22.53 -13.28 27.57
C ARG A 376 21.96 -14.50 26.83
N GLN A 377 21.89 -14.40 25.50
CA GLN A 377 21.65 -15.52 24.59
C GLN A 377 22.99 -16.04 24.07
#